data_AF-A0AB74BX30-F1
#
_entry.id   AF-A0AB74BX30-F1
#
_cell.length_a   1.000
_cell.length_b   1.000
_cell.length_c   1.000
_cell.angle_alpha   90.00
_cell.angle_beta   90.00
_cell.angle_gamma   90.00
#
_symmetry.space_group_name_H-M   'P 1'
#
loop_
_entity.id
_entity.type
_entity.pdbx_description
1 polymer ?
#
loop_
_entity_poly.entity_id
_entity_poly.type
_entity_poly.pdbx_seq_one_letter_code
_entity_poly.pdbx_strand_id
1 'polypeptide(L)'
;MATADVCDFVDMIHCLGFQNQRTRKCISLAQTWMSHPPKKDERYRKLHYPCKLDGRDVRPQECIDDTDPRVAWEVAHLPGVGAYSLDSWRIFCRDELRGLAKDWKGSGAATADFVPEWKSVLPHDKELRAYLTWMWLKEGWVWDRQTGLKTRASEKMMRAARRGGVALEENGNWILETSPVKKATNGLTTLD
;
A
#
# COMPACT_ATOMS: atom_id res chain seq x y z
N MET A 1 -23.22 0.53 4.66
CA MET A 1 -22.85 0.91 3.27
C MET A 1 -23.55 0.04 2.23
N ALA A 2 -23.56 -1.30 2.33
CA ALA A 2 -24.19 -2.17 1.33
C ALA A 2 -25.71 -1.93 1.12
N THR A 3 -26.39 -1.44 2.15
CA THR A 3 -27.82 -1.10 2.17
C THR A 3 -28.08 0.41 2.24
N ALA A 4 -27.07 1.24 1.97
CA ALA A 4 -27.20 2.69 2.05
C ALA A 4 -28.11 3.22 0.92
N ASP A 5 -28.91 4.23 1.24
CA ASP A 5 -29.64 4.98 0.23
C ASP A 5 -28.66 5.76 -0.67
N VAL A 6 -28.97 5.81 -1.97
CA VAL A 6 -28.08 6.43 -2.97
C VAL A 6 -28.11 7.95 -2.86
N CYS A 7 -29.27 8.55 -2.64
CA CYS A 7 -29.43 10.00 -2.55
C CYS A 7 -28.72 10.53 -1.31
N ASP A 8 -28.98 9.93 -0.14
CA ASP A 8 -28.34 10.34 1.13
C ASP A 8 -26.81 10.28 1.05
N PHE A 9 -26.27 9.22 0.43
CA PHE A 9 -24.82 9.08 0.29
C PHE A 9 -24.26 10.10 -0.71
N VAL A 10 -24.91 10.30 -1.85
CA VAL A 10 -24.51 11.32 -2.83
C VAL A 10 -24.44 12.71 -2.20
N ASP A 11 -25.43 13.07 -1.40
CA ASP A 11 -25.48 14.35 -0.70
C ASP A 11 -24.34 14.48 0.31
N MET A 12 -24.06 13.42 1.07
CA MET A 12 -22.97 13.39 2.05
C MET A 12 -21.59 13.61 1.40
N ILE A 13 -21.35 13.08 0.19
CA ILE A 13 -20.04 13.19 -0.48
C ILE A 13 -20.02 14.20 -1.63
N HIS A 14 -21.02 15.07 -1.72
CA HIS A 14 -21.18 16.01 -2.83
C HIS A 14 -19.93 16.88 -3.04
N CYS A 15 -19.28 17.30 -1.96
CA CYS A 15 -18.08 18.14 -1.99
C CYS A 15 -16.81 17.46 -2.55
N LEU A 16 -16.80 16.12 -2.68
CA LEU A 16 -15.63 15.37 -3.14
C LEU A 16 -15.54 15.22 -4.66
N GLY A 17 -16.62 15.57 -5.38
CA GLY A 17 -16.75 15.37 -6.83
C GLY A 17 -16.95 13.90 -7.23
N PHE A 18 -17.49 13.68 -8.43
CA PHE A 18 -17.87 12.36 -8.95
C PHE A 18 -18.79 11.55 -8.01
N GLN A 19 -19.55 12.24 -7.16
CA GLN A 19 -20.38 11.72 -6.10
C GLN A 19 -21.32 10.60 -6.55
N ASN A 20 -21.97 10.75 -7.71
CA ASN A 20 -22.85 9.73 -8.29
C ASN A 20 -22.09 8.42 -8.60
N GLN A 21 -20.92 8.53 -9.24
CA GLN A 21 -20.13 7.35 -9.61
C GLN A 21 -19.46 6.72 -8.38
N ARG A 22 -18.94 7.54 -7.45
CA ARG A 22 -18.34 7.09 -6.20
C ARG A 22 -19.34 6.34 -5.33
N THR A 23 -20.53 6.90 -5.13
CA THR A 23 -21.60 6.28 -4.35
C THR A 23 -21.97 4.91 -4.91
N ARG A 24 -22.24 4.81 -6.21
CA ARG A 24 -22.57 3.51 -6.85
C ARG A 24 -21.45 2.49 -6.69
N LYS A 25 -20.18 2.91 -6.88
CA LYS A 25 -19.01 2.04 -6.69
C LYS A 25 -18.87 1.58 -5.24
N CYS A 26 -19.02 2.48 -4.26
CA CYS A 26 -18.93 2.15 -2.82
C CYS A 26 -20.03 1.16 -2.39
N ILE A 27 -21.28 1.39 -2.83
CA ILE A 27 -22.39 0.48 -2.54
C ILE A 27 -22.14 -0.88 -3.18
N SER A 28 -21.79 -0.92 -4.47
CA SER A 28 -21.51 -2.18 -5.19
C SER A 28 -20.35 -2.94 -4.57
N LEU A 29 -19.25 -2.26 -4.21
CA LEU A 29 -18.12 -2.85 -3.50
C LEU A 29 -18.56 -3.46 -2.16
N ALA A 30 -19.34 -2.73 -1.37
CA ALA A 30 -19.83 -3.22 -0.08
C ALA A 30 -20.77 -4.42 -0.25
N GLN A 31 -21.64 -4.42 -1.26
CA GLN A 31 -22.53 -5.54 -1.57
C GLN A 31 -21.72 -6.78 -1.96
N THR A 32 -20.74 -6.65 -2.87
CA THR A 32 -19.87 -7.76 -3.28
C THR A 32 -19.00 -8.25 -2.13
N TRP A 33 -18.50 -7.36 -1.26
CA TRP A 33 -17.74 -7.76 -0.08
C TRP A 33 -18.59 -8.60 0.88
N MET A 34 -19.86 -8.24 1.09
CA MET A 34 -20.75 -8.99 1.96
C MET A 34 -21.14 -10.35 1.37
N SER A 35 -21.39 -10.43 0.06
CA SER A 35 -21.79 -11.69 -0.59
C SER A 35 -20.61 -12.62 -0.88
N HIS A 36 -19.46 -12.06 -1.23
CA HIS A 36 -18.24 -12.78 -1.58
C HIS A 36 -17.01 -12.08 -0.98
N PRO A 37 -16.83 -12.18 0.35
CA PRO A 37 -15.67 -11.57 1.01
C PRO A 37 -14.37 -12.21 0.52
N PRO A 38 -13.24 -11.47 0.52
CA PRO A 38 -11.93 -12.06 0.28
C PRO A 38 -11.65 -13.17 1.29
N LYS A 39 -11.12 -14.29 0.81
CA LYS A 39 -10.77 -15.44 1.65
C LYS A 39 -9.37 -15.91 1.34
N LYS A 40 -8.77 -16.57 2.33
CA LYS A 40 -7.58 -17.38 2.11
C LYS A 40 -7.85 -18.44 1.03
N ASP A 41 -6.85 -18.73 0.21
CA ASP A 41 -6.89 -19.73 -0.85
C ASP A 41 -7.93 -19.44 -1.97
N GLU A 42 -8.48 -18.23 -2.05
CA GLU A 42 -9.34 -17.79 -3.17
C GLU A 42 -8.73 -16.56 -3.85
N ARG A 43 -8.10 -16.74 -5.01
CA ARG A 43 -7.47 -15.65 -5.79
C ARG A 43 -8.11 -15.50 -7.16
N TYR A 44 -8.22 -14.25 -7.61
CA TYR A 44 -8.84 -13.89 -8.89
C TYR A 44 -7.89 -13.07 -9.76
N ARG A 45 -8.08 -13.16 -11.08
CA ARG A 45 -7.22 -12.46 -12.03
C ARG A 45 -7.34 -10.94 -11.91
N LYS A 46 -6.20 -10.25 -12.04
CA LYS A 46 -6.15 -8.84 -12.44
C LYS A 46 -5.26 -8.72 -13.67
N LEU A 47 -5.83 -8.31 -14.80
CA LEU A 47 -5.06 -8.13 -16.02
C LEU A 47 -4.02 -7.02 -15.86
N HIS A 48 -2.80 -7.30 -16.31
CA HIS A 48 -1.69 -6.36 -16.34
C HIS A 48 -1.26 -5.86 -14.94
N TYR A 49 -1.35 -6.71 -13.93
CA TYR A 49 -0.90 -6.38 -12.58
C TYR A 49 -0.27 -7.59 -11.88
N PRO A 50 0.90 -7.42 -11.22
CA PRO A 50 1.65 -6.17 -11.06
C PRO A 50 2.41 -5.79 -12.31
N CYS A 51 2.76 -6.76 -13.16
CA CYS A 51 3.48 -6.54 -14.40
C CYS A 51 2.56 -6.60 -15.61
N LYS A 52 3.02 -6.01 -16.71
CA LYS A 52 2.33 -6.15 -18.00
C LYS A 52 2.28 -7.64 -18.37
N LEU A 53 1.10 -8.10 -18.79
CA LEU A 53 0.76 -9.47 -19.22
C LEU A 53 0.31 -10.41 -18.09
N ASP A 54 0.53 -10.06 -16.82
CA ASP A 54 0.05 -10.87 -15.69
C ASP A 54 -1.49 -11.01 -15.70
N GLY A 55 -1.96 -12.16 -15.23
CA GLY A 55 -3.38 -12.50 -15.12
C GLY A 55 -4.08 -12.87 -16.43
N ARG A 56 -3.36 -12.94 -17.55
CA ARG A 56 -3.91 -13.37 -18.86
C ARG A 56 -4.13 -14.88 -18.97
N ASP A 57 -3.38 -15.63 -18.19
CA ASP A 57 -3.37 -17.08 -18.05
C ASP A 57 -4.41 -17.60 -17.03
N VAL A 58 -5.19 -16.69 -16.43
CA VAL A 58 -6.33 -16.98 -15.56
C VAL A 58 -7.60 -16.50 -16.25
N ARG A 59 -8.60 -17.38 -16.37
CA ARG A 59 -9.86 -17.10 -17.06
C ARG A 59 -10.73 -16.13 -16.25
N PRO A 60 -11.64 -15.39 -16.93
CA PRO A 60 -12.68 -14.64 -16.24
C PRO A 60 -13.42 -15.55 -15.22
N GLN A 61 -13.62 -15.05 -13.99
CA GLN A 61 -14.30 -15.76 -12.89
C GLN A 61 -13.65 -17.08 -12.42
N GLU A 62 -12.50 -17.47 -12.97
CA GLU A 62 -11.69 -18.55 -12.42
C GLU A 62 -11.14 -18.14 -11.05
N CYS A 63 -11.31 -19.02 -10.08
CA CYS A 63 -10.74 -18.91 -8.74
C CYS A 63 -9.60 -19.91 -8.63
N ILE A 64 -8.43 -19.44 -8.21
CA ILE A 64 -7.23 -20.27 -8.03
C ILE A 64 -6.75 -20.18 -6.59
N ASP A 65 -6.22 -21.28 -6.06
CA ASP A 65 -5.74 -21.37 -4.68
C ASP A 65 -4.29 -20.89 -4.52
N ASP A 66 -3.77 -20.88 -3.30
CA ASP A 66 -2.39 -20.44 -3.00
C ASP A 66 -1.29 -21.36 -3.55
N THR A 67 -1.62 -22.60 -3.96
CA THR A 67 -0.67 -23.56 -4.53
C THR A 67 -0.43 -23.30 -6.02
N ASP A 68 -1.37 -22.64 -6.68
CA ASP A 68 -1.25 -22.27 -8.09
C ASP A 68 -0.18 -21.18 -8.30
N PRO A 69 0.81 -21.39 -9.18
CA PRO A 69 1.90 -20.41 -9.37
C PRO A 69 1.45 -19.15 -10.13
N ARG A 70 0.27 -19.13 -10.75
CA ARG A 70 -0.21 -18.00 -11.56
C ARG A 70 -0.51 -16.77 -10.70
N VAL A 71 -0.37 -15.59 -11.32
CA VAL A 71 -0.54 -14.31 -10.65
C VAL A 71 -2.03 -13.96 -10.53
N ALA A 72 -2.54 -13.96 -9.31
CA ALA A 72 -3.91 -13.62 -8.95
C ALA A 72 -3.98 -13.07 -7.52
N TRP A 73 -5.10 -12.42 -7.18
CA TRP A 73 -5.25 -11.63 -5.95
C TRP A 73 -6.60 -11.86 -5.27
N GLU A 74 -6.61 -11.86 -3.94
CA GLU A 74 -7.77 -12.23 -3.11
C GLU A 74 -8.91 -11.21 -3.18
N VAL A 75 -8.61 -9.98 -3.60
CA VAL A 75 -9.57 -8.86 -3.73
C VAL A 75 -9.85 -8.46 -5.18
N ALA A 76 -9.27 -9.14 -6.17
CA ALA A 76 -9.37 -8.69 -7.57
C ALA A 76 -10.77 -8.88 -8.19
N HIS A 77 -11.62 -9.72 -7.61
CA HIS A 77 -13.03 -9.86 -8.02
C HIS A 77 -13.90 -8.67 -7.59
N LEU A 78 -13.44 -7.88 -6.61
CA LEU A 78 -14.20 -6.75 -6.09
C LEU A 78 -14.28 -5.60 -7.11
N PRO A 79 -15.45 -4.96 -7.27
CA PRO A 79 -15.63 -3.90 -8.24
C PRO A 79 -14.82 -2.65 -7.85
N GLY A 80 -14.17 -2.03 -8.84
CA GLY A 80 -13.39 -0.81 -8.62
C GLY A 80 -11.97 -1.04 -8.07
N VAL A 81 -11.56 -2.28 -7.83
CA VAL A 81 -10.19 -2.60 -7.40
C VAL A 81 -9.20 -2.39 -8.55
N GLY A 82 -8.30 -1.42 -8.37
CA GLY A 82 -7.21 -1.08 -9.30
C GLY A 82 -5.82 -1.39 -8.71
N ALA A 83 -4.77 -1.00 -9.43
CA ALA A 83 -3.39 -1.21 -8.99
C ALA A 83 -3.11 -0.60 -7.60
N TYR A 84 -3.56 0.65 -7.35
CA TYR A 84 -3.45 1.29 -6.04
C TYR A 84 -4.09 0.47 -4.92
N SER A 85 -5.32 -0.04 -5.13
CA SER A 85 -6.03 -0.84 -4.15
C SER A 85 -5.34 -2.18 -3.91
N LEU A 86 -4.78 -2.80 -4.95
CA LEU A 86 -4.04 -4.05 -4.85
C LEU A 86 -2.70 -3.87 -4.14
N ASP A 87 -1.97 -2.80 -4.44
CA ASP A 87 -0.73 -2.46 -3.71
C ASP A 87 -1.05 -2.21 -2.24
N SER A 88 -2.12 -1.46 -1.94
CA SER A 88 -2.57 -1.23 -0.56
C SER A 88 -2.92 -2.56 0.14
N TRP A 89 -3.65 -3.44 -0.54
CA TRP A 89 -4.01 -4.76 -0.02
C TRP A 89 -2.78 -5.62 0.29
N ARG A 90 -1.85 -5.70 -0.65
CA ARG A 90 -0.57 -6.41 -0.52
C ARG A 90 0.27 -5.88 0.62
N ILE A 91 0.32 -4.56 0.80
CA ILE A 91 1.11 -3.92 1.85
C ILE A 91 0.50 -4.15 3.23
N PHE A 92 -0.84 -4.08 3.38
CA PHE A 92 -1.45 -3.94 4.70
C PHE A 92 -2.29 -5.13 5.17
N CYS A 93 -2.82 -5.96 4.27
CA CYS A 93 -3.85 -6.94 4.61
C CYS A 93 -3.48 -8.38 4.23
N ARG A 94 -2.71 -8.56 3.15
CA ARG A 94 -2.56 -9.86 2.49
C ARG A 94 -1.96 -10.93 3.39
N ASP A 95 -0.91 -10.60 4.14
CA ASP A 95 -0.21 -11.56 4.99
C ASP A 95 -1.07 -12.08 6.15
N GLU A 96 -1.92 -11.20 6.70
CA GLU A 96 -2.87 -11.56 7.75
C GLU A 96 -4.00 -12.43 7.21
N LEU A 97 -4.59 -12.07 6.05
CA LEU A 97 -5.63 -12.89 5.42
C LEU A 97 -5.13 -14.32 5.15
N ARG A 98 -3.89 -14.46 4.66
CA ARG A 98 -3.29 -15.77 4.34
C ARG A 98 -2.86 -16.56 5.58
N GLY A 99 -2.91 -15.94 6.76
CA GLY A 99 -2.44 -16.53 8.02
C GLY A 99 -0.93 -16.77 8.03
N LEU A 100 -0.17 -15.96 7.28
CA LEU A 100 1.29 -16.06 7.21
C LEU A 100 1.96 -15.22 8.31
N ALA A 101 1.29 -14.17 8.78
CA ALA A 101 1.70 -13.35 9.91
C ALA A 101 0.48 -12.77 10.64
N LYS A 102 0.68 -12.27 11.86
CA LYS A 102 -0.36 -11.59 12.65
C LYS A 102 -0.58 -10.13 12.24
N ASP A 103 0.38 -9.54 11.55
CA ASP A 103 0.29 -8.22 10.97
C ASP A 103 1.12 -8.15 9.69
N TRP A 104 0.94 -7.07 8.96
CA TRP A 104 1.65 -6.83 7.71
C TRP A 104 3.17 -6.60 7.89
N LYS A 105 3.67 -6.38 9.12
CA LYS A 105 5.11 -6.26 9.37
C LYS A 105 5.80 -7.62 9.49
N GLY A 106 5.05 -8.72 9.54
CA GLY A 106 5.56 -10.07 9.73
C GLY A 106 5.68 -10.50 11.19
N SER A 107 5.01 -9.82 12.12
CA SER A 107 4.99 -10.26 13.52
C SER A 107 4.26 -11.60 13.63
N GLY A 108 4.78 -12.50 14.46
CA GLY A 108 4.20 -13.84 14.62
C GLY A 108 4.15 -14.65 13.32
N ALA A 109 5.14 -14.46 12.44
CA ALA A 109 5.24 -15.18 11.18
C ALA A 109 5.14 -16.70 11.36
N ALA A 110 4.47 -17.36 10.42
CA ALA A 110 4.27 -18.81 10.43
C ALA A 110 5.59 -19.59 10.27
N THR A 111 6.57 -19.00 9.57
CA THR A 111 7.89 -19.59 9.34
C THR A 111 9.01 -18.58 9.62
N ALA A 112 10.21 -19.07 9.92
CA ALA A 112 11.36 -18.22 10.24
C ALA A 112 11.95 -17.50 9.02
N ASP A 113 11.74 -18.04 7.83
CA ASP A 113 12.17 -17.51 6.53
C ASP A 113 11.13 -16.60 5.87
N PHE A 114 9.99 -16.36 6.54
CA PHE A 114 8.93 -15.52 6.04
C PHE A 114 9.40 -14.08 5.76
N VAL A 115 9.10 -13.61 4.56
CA VAL A 115 9.32 -12.22 4.15
C VAL A 115 7.96 -11.55 3.94
N PRO A 116 7.65 -10.47 4.67
CA PRO A 116 6.40 -9.74 4.51
C PRO A 116 6.17 -9.26 3.07
N GLU A 117 4.93 -9.36 2.59
CA GLU A 117 4.55 -9.06 1.20
C GLU A 117 4.95 -7.64 0.81
N TRP A 118 4.82 -6.67 1.70
CA TRP A 118 5.15 -5.25 1.44
C TRP A 118 6.57 -5.05 0.91
N LYS A 119 7.52 -5.95 1.26
CA LYS A 119 8.92 -5.87 0.81
C LYS A 119 9.10 -6.17 -0.68
N SER A 120 8.08 -6.72 -1.34
CA SER A 120 8.06 -7.03 -2.78
C SER A 120 7.24 -6.02 -3.60
N VAL A 121 6.53 -5.08 -2.97
CA VAL A 121 5.60 -4.17 -3.65
C VAL A 121 6.33 -2.97 -4.23
N LEU A 122 6.04 -2.64 -5.49
CA LEU A 122 6.58 -1.49 -6.23
C LEU A 122 5.42 -0.58 -6.70
N PRO A 123 4.85 0.25 -5.79
CA PRO A 123 3.66 1.00 -6.08
C PRO A 123 3.92 2.21 -6.99
N HIS A 124 2.95 2.49 -7.85
CA HIS A 124 2.94 3.70 -8.69
C HIS A 124 2.23 4.88 -8.02
N ASP A 125 1.55 4.65 -6.89
CA ASP A 125 0.92 5.71 -6.12
C ASP A 125 1.93 6.53 -5.31
N LYS A 126 1.74 7.85 -5.23
CA LYS A 126 2.69 8.75 -4.58
C LYS A 126 2.81 8.53 -3.07
N GLU A 127 1.68 8.29 -2.40
CA GLU A 127 1.63 8.13 -0.96
C GLU A 127 2.15 6.75 -0.55
N LEU A 128 1.79 5.70 -1.30
CA LEU A 128 2.34 4.37 -1.06
C LEU A 128 3.86 4.33 -1.26
N ARG A 129 4.39 5.07 -2.24
CA ARG A 129 5.85 5.20 -2.39
C ARG A 129 6.49 5.89 -1.22
N ALA A 130 5.97 7.04 -0.79
CA ALA A 130 6.50 7.76 0.37
C ALA A 130 6.49 6.86 1.61
N TYR A 131 5.39 6.13 1.81
CA TYR A 131 5.23 5.17 2.88
C TYR A 131 6.29 4.07 2.86
N LEU A 132 6.48 3.40 1.72
CA LEU A 132 7.47 2.32 1.58
C LEU A 132 8.91 2.82 1.68
N THR A 133 9.22 4.01 1.15
CA THR A 133 10.55 4.62 1.33
C THR A 133 10.85 4.83 2.82
N TRP A 134 9.88 5.35 3.58
CA TRP A 134 10.02 5.50 5.02
C TRP A 134 10.15 4.15 5.75
N MET A 135 9.38 3.13 5.33
CA MET A 135 9.48 1.78 5.90
C MET A 135 10.86 1.15 5.67
N TRP A 136 11.39 1.23 4.46
CA TRP A 136 12.74 0.75 4.17
C TRP A 136 13.82 1.53 4.93
N LEU A 137 13.64 2.85 5.09
CA LEU A 137 14.57 3.67 5.85
C LEU A 137 14.58 3.28 7.34
N LYS A 138 13.44 2.89 7.92
CA LYS A 138 13.39 2.34 9.28
C LYS A 138 14.20 1.06 9.43
N GLU A 139 14.27 0.24 8.38
CA GLU A 139 15.13 -0.95 8.31
C GLU A 139 16.59 -0.62 7.95
N GLY A 140 16.94 0.66 7.77
CA GLY A 140 18.31 1.10 7.47
C GLY A 140 18.67 1.06 5.98
N TRP A 141 17.67 1.09 5.10
CA TRP A 141 17.86 1.02 3.65
C TRP A 141 17.38 2.29 2.94
N VAL A 142 18.17 2.76 1.97
CA VAL A 142 17.69 3.64 0.91
C VAL A 142 17.16 2.75 -0.20
N TRP A 143 15.87 2.88 -0.48
CA TRP A 143 15.14 2.03 -1.42
C TRP A 143 14.82 2.76 -2.71
N ASP A 144 15.12 2.13 -3.83
CA ASP A 144 14.73 2.57 -5.16
C ASP A 144 13.31 2.03 -5.47
N ARG A 145 12.37 2.96 -5.57
CA ARG A 145 10.95 2.72 -5.89
C ARG A 145 10.68 2.12 -7.27
N GLN A 146 11.59 2.30 -8.24
CA GLN A 146 11.41 1.82 -9.62
C GLN A 146 11.94 0.39 -9.75
N THR A 147 13.10 0.13 -9.15
CA THR A 147 13.83 -1.14 -9.32
C THR A 147 13.69 -2.10 -8.14
N GLY A 148 13.31 -1.59 -6.95
CA GLY A 148 13.30 -2.35 -5.71
C GLY A 148 14.69 -2.56 -5.07
N LEU A 149 15.74 -2.00 -5.69
CA LEU A 149 17.10 -2.09 -5.18
C LEU A 149 17.24 -1.35 -3.86
N LYS A 150 18.12 -1.86 -3.00
CA LYS A 150 18.35 -1.36 -1.65
C LYS A 150 19.83 -1.10 -1.45
N THR A 151 20.16 0.08 -0.98
CA THR A 151 21.51 0.44 -0.56
C THR A 151 21.51 0.83 0.91
N ARG A 152 22.60 0.58 1.62
CA ARG A 152 22.65 0.84 3.06
C ARG A 152 22.57 2.34 3.33
N ALA A 153 21.65 2.76 4.19
CA ALA A 153 21.52 4.15 4.58
C ALA A 153 22.75 4.62 5.36
N SER A 154 23.24 5.81 5.04
CA SER A 154 24.35 6.41 5.77
C SER A 154 23.95 6.75 7.21
N GLU A 155 24.91 6.74 8.13
CA GLU A 155 24.62 7.12 9.51
C GLU A 155 24.03 8.54 9.63
N LYS A 156 24.50 9.47 8.77
CA LYS A 156 23.99 10.84 8.74
C LYS A 156 22.50 10.86 8.41
N MET A 157 22.08 10.08 7.42
CA MET A 157 20.68 9.96 7.03
C MET A 157 19.85 9.29 8.14
N MET A 158 20.35 8.23 8.76
CA MET A 158 19.68 7.58 9.89
C MET A 158 19.52 8.52 11.10
N ARG A 159 20.52 9.36 11.38
CA ARG A 159 20.43 10.38 12.43
C ARG A 159 19.38 11.45 12.10
N ALA A 160 19.32 11.91 10.86
CA ALA A 160 18.30 12.86 10.43
C ALA A 160 16.89 12.26 10.51
N ALA A 161 16.72 10.98 10.13
CA ALA A 161 15.41 10.31 10.13
C ALA A 161 14.86 10.20 11.55
N ARG A 162 15.71 9.82 12.52
CA ARG A 162 15.35 9.74 13.94
C ARG A 162 14.98 11.08 14.56
N ARG A 163 15.45 12.19 14.00
CA ARG A 163 15.19 13.56 14.47
C ARG A 163 13.98 14.21 13.79
N GLY A 164 13.25 13.48 12.93
CA GLY A 164 12.12 14.04 12.19
C GLY A 164 12.54 15.03 11.11
N GLY A 165 13.68 14.80 10.43
CA GLY A 165 14.14 15.63 9.32
C GLY A 165 13.08 15.76 8.20
N VAL A 166 13.16 16.86 7.44
CA VAL A 166 12.24 17.13 6.33
C VAL A 166 12.57 16.22 5.15
N ALA A 167 11.57 15.53 4.61
CA ALA A 167 11.72 14.76 3.38
C ALA A 167 11.27 15.62 2.19
N LEU A 168 12.15 15.75 1.19
CA LEU A 168 11.87 16.46 -0.06
C LEU A 168 11.77 15.44 -1.20
N GLU A 169 10.80 15.62 -2.10
CA GLU A 169 10.74 14.84 -3.34
C GLU A 169 11.57 15.55 -4.42
N GLU A 170 12.67 14.93 -4.85
CA GLU A 170 13.47 15.35 -6.00
C GLU A 170 13.46 14.26 -7.07
N ASN A 171 13.04 14.59 -8.29
CA ASN A 171 12.95 13.66 -9.42
C ASN A 171 12.19 12.35 -9.09
N GLY A 172 11.18 12.43 -8.22
CA GLY A 172 10.38 11.29 -7.78
C GLY A 172 11.02 10.40 -6.71
N ASN A 173 12.18 10.80 -6.18
CA ASN A 173 12.87 10.17 -5.06
C ASN A 173 12.75 11.03 -3.80
N TRP A 174 12.47 10.41 -2.66
CA TRP A 174 12.44 11.11 -1.38
C TRP A 174 13.85 11.21 -0.79
N ILE A 175 14.36 12.43 -0.71
CA ILE A 175 15.64 12.76 -0.11
C ILE A 175 15.36 13.36 1.26
N LEU A 176 15.93 12.77 2.29
CA LEU A 176 15.87 13.35 3.61
C LEU A 176 16.89 14.48 3.72
N GLU A 177 16.43 15.68 4.07
CA GLU A 177 17.31 16.80 4.31
C GLU A 177 18.21 16.49 5.51
N THR A 178 19.51 16.37 5.25
CA THR A 178 20.52 16.06 6.26
C THR A 178 21.29 17.30 6.72
N SER A 179 20.95 18.47 6.18
CA SER A 179 21.47 19.76 6.64
C SER A 179 20.92 20.06 8.04
N PRO A 180 21.71 20.65 8.94
CA PRO A 180 21.18 21.06 10.24
C PRO A 180 20.03 22.04 10.00
N VAL A 181 18.86 21.77 10.60
CA VAL A 181 17.75 22.73 10.67
C VAL A 181 18.37 24.06 11.09
N LYS A 182 18.32 25.08 10.21
CA LYS A 182 18.79 26.42 10.57
C LYS A 182 18.04 26.81 11.83
N LYS A 183 18.78 27.02 12.94
CA LYS A 183 18.22 27.73 14.10
C LYS A 183 17.57 29.00 13.55
N ALA A 184 16.29 29.21 13.83
CA ALA A 184 15.64 30.46 13.51
C ALA A 184 16.52 31.61 14.03
N THR A 185 16.78 32.59 13.19
CA THR A 185 17.68 33.74 13.45
C THR A 185 17.18 34.66 14.56
N ASN A 186 16.08 34.32 15.23
CA ASN A 186 15.52 35.10 16.32
C ASN A 186 15.93 34.42 17.63
N GLY A 187 17.13 34.78 18.09
CA GLY A 187 17.74 34.31 19.32
C GLY A 187 16.96 34.72 20.57
N LEU A 188 15.95 33.94 20.93
CA LEU A 188 15.44 33.88 22.30
C LEU A 188 15.44 32.42 22.77
N THR A 189 16.56 32.04 23.37
CA THR A 189 16.56 31.11 24.50
C THR A 189 16.08 31.89 25.73
N THR A 190 14.91 31.57 26.25
CA THR A 190 14.60 31.81 27.67
C THR A 190 14.69 30.47 28.38
N LEU A 191 15.70 30.35 29.23
CA LEU A 191 15.80 29.35 30.29
C LEU A 191 14.76 29.71 31.37
N ASP A 192 13.84 28.80 31.64
CA ASP A 192 13.63 28.16 32.95
C ASP A 192 12.64 26.99 32.78
#